data_AF-A0A943AZ12-F1
#
_entry.id   AF-A0A943AZ12-F1
#
_cell.length_a   1.000
_cell.length_b   1.000
_cell.length_c   1.000
_cell.angle_alpha   90.00
_cell.angle_beta   90.00
_cell.angle_gamma   90.00
#
_symmetry.space_group_name_H-M   'P 1'
#
loop_
_entity.id
_entity.type
_entity.pdbx_description
1 polymer ?
#
loop_
_entity_poly.entity_id
_entity_poly.type
_entity_poly.pdbx_seq_one_letter_code
_entity_poly.pdbx_strand_id
1 'polypeptide(L)'
;MNNDFGLSLKAVFKREELKELTKEVMEKTENFLKKYNIDVNDKENPAVFIYNEGKKIKDRLYDKSYKTVRDLTKAEGKLELIKKYIEVMDKKEI
;
A
#
# COMPACT_ATOMS: atom_id res chain seq x y z
N MET A 1 24.27 -22.94 -11.28
CA MET A 1 23.35 -22.48 -10.24
C MET A 1 23.74 -21.09 -9.73
N ASN A 2 23.65 -20.04 -10.57
CA ASN A 2 24.04 -18.65 -10.20
C ASN A 2 22.89 -17.63 -10.32
N ASN A 3 21.70 -18.02 -10.78
CA ASN A 3 20.57 -17.09 -10.99
C ASN A 3 19.73 -16.83 -9.73
N ASP A 4 19.84 -17.67 -8.71
CA ASP A 4 18.95 -17.61 -7.53
C ASP A 4 19.32 -16.47 -6.56
N PHE A 5 20.62 -16.19 -6.41
CA PHE A 5 21.10 -15.16 -5.48
C PHE A 5 20.73 -13.74 -5.95
N GLY A 6 20.84 -13.48 -7.25
CA GLY A 6 20.48 -12.18 -7.85
C GLY A 6 18.97 -11.90 -7.79
N LEU A 7 18.14 -12.93 -7.93
CA LEU A 7 16.68 -12.80 -7.80
C LEU A 7 16.25 -12.56 -6.35
N SER A 8 16.89 -13.25 -5.39
CA SER A 8 16.70 -13.03 -3.96
C SER A 8 17.05 -11.59 -3.55
N LEU A 9 18.21 -11.10 -3.97
CA LEU A 9 18.67 -9.75 -3.62
C LEU A 9 17.76 -8.65 -4.21
N LYS A 10 17.30 -8.81 -5.46
CA LYS A 10 16.31 -7.91 -6.08
C LYS A 10 14.99 -7.88 -5.32
N ALA A 11 14.52 -9.03 -4.83
CA ALA A 11 13.29 -9.09 -4.03
C ALA A 11 13.44 -8.38 -2.68
N VAL A 12 14.63 -8.45 -2.06
CA VAL A 12 14.91 -7.72 -0.80
C VAL A 12 14.88 -6.21 -1.03
N PHE A 13 15.61 -5.70 -2.02
CA PHE A 13 15.59 -4.27 -2.33
C PHE A 13 14.19 -3.77 -2.68
N LYS A 14 13.48 -4.50 -3.53
CA LYS A 14 12.10 -4.15 -3.91
C LYS A 14 11.14 -4.14 -2.72
N ARG A 15 11.36 -5.00 -1.72
CA ARG A 15 10.56 -5.02 -0.49
C ARG A 15 10.81 -3.77 0.36
N GLU A 16 12.06 -3.33 0.49
CA GLU A 16 12.37 -2.12 1.26
C GLU A 16 11.82 -0.86 0.57
N GLU A 17 11.99 -0.73 -0.76
CA GLU A 17 11.34 0.35 -1.54
C GLU A 17 9.81 0.37 -1.31
N LEU A 18 9.20 -0.81 -1.34
CA LEU A 18 7.77 -0.95 -1.19
C LEU A 18 7.28 -0.62 0.23
N LYS A 19 8.10 -0.84 1.27
CA LYS A 19 7.78 -0.42 2.64
C LYS A 19 7.73 1.10 2.75
N GLU A 20 8.68 1.80 2.15
CA GLU A 20 8.70 3.27 2.13
C GLU A 20 7.48 3.83 1.38
N LEU A 21 7.17 3.29 0.20
CA LEU A 21 5.95 3.65 -0.54
C LEU A 21 4.69 3.36 0.29
N THR A 22 4.63 2.21 0.96
CA THR A 22 3.49 1.86 1.82
C THR A 22 3.32 2.88 2.94
N LYS A 23 4.41 3.30 3.59
CA LYS A 23 4.37 4.31 4.65
C LYS A 23 3.79 5.63 4.12
N GLU A 24 4.30 6.12 3.00
CA GLU A 24 3.81 7.34 2.36
C GLU A 24 2.31 7.26 2.05
N VAL A 25 1.88 6.19 1.39
CA VAL A 25 0.48 5.99 0.99
C VAL A 25 -0.44 5.87 2.19
N MET A 26 -0.01 5.19 3.25
CA MET A 26 -0.79 5.05 4.49
C MET A 26 -0.91 6.39 5.22
N GLU A 27 0.18 7.13 5.40
CA GLU A 27 0.15 8.47 6.01
C GLU A 27 -0.80 9.41 5.24
N LYS A 28 -0.73 9.37 3.90
CA LYS A 28 -1.61 10.16 3.05
C LYS A 28 -3.08 9.80 3.23
N THR A 29 -3.38 8.50 3.26
CA THR A 29 -4.75 8.00 3.45
C THR A 29 -5.28 8.36 4.84
N GLU A 30 -4.47 8.21 5.88
CA GLU A 30 -4.85 8.55 7.26
C GLU A 30 -5.10 10.05 7.43
N ASN A 31 -4.28 10.90 6.80
CA ASN A 31 -4.49 12.34 6.81
C ASN A 31 -5.78 12.73 6.09
N PHE A 32 -6.11 12.08 4.97
CA PHE A 32 -7.38 12.26 4.28
C PHE A 32 -8.57 11.89 5.19
N LEU A 33 -8.56 10.70 5.79
CA LEU A 33 -9.64 10.26 6.70
C LEU A 33 -9.84 11.23 7.86
N LYS A 34 -8.74 11.74 8.45
CA LYS A 34 -8.80 12.76 9.51
C LYS A 34 -9.37 14.09 9.01
N LYS A 35 -8.93 14.57 7.83
CA LYS A 35 -9.40 15.83 7.23
C LYS A 35 -10.91 15.85 7.05
N TYR A 36 -11.50 14.73 6.62
CA TYR A 36 -12.93 14.60 6.36
C TYR A 36 -13.72 13.96 7.52
N ASN A 37 -13.08 13.76 8.68
CA ASN A 37 -13.69 13.14 9.87
C ASN A 37 -14.39 11.79 9.58
N ILE A 38 -13.75 10.96 8.76
CA ILE A 38 -14.27 9.65 8.37
C ILE A 38 -13.89 8.62 9.45
N ASP A 39 -14.89 7.91 9.98
CA ASP A 39 -14.67 6.83 10.94
C ASP A 39 -14.06 5.61 10.23
N VAL A 40 -12.90 5.14 10.70
CA VAL A 40 -12.20 3.94 10.20
C VAL A 40 -13.01 2.64 10.38
N ASN A 41 -14.06 2.67 11.20
CA ASN A 41 -14.97 1.56 11.40
C ASN A 41 -16.18 1.57 10.46
N ASP A 42 -16.40 2.67 9.72
CA ASP A 42 -17.44 2.75 8.70
C ASP A 42 -17.03 1.91 7.49
N LYS A 43 -17.44 0.64 7.52
CA LYS A 43 -17.16 -0.32 6.45
C LYS A 43 -17.93 -0.05 5.17
N GLU A 44 -18.84 0.93 5.12
CA GLU A 44 -19.54 1.29 3.88
C GLU A 44 -18.86 2.46 3.16
N ASN A 45 -17.98 3.20 3.85
CA ASN A 45 -17.25 4.31 3.26
C ASN A 45 -16.13 3.84 2.30
N PRO A 46 -16.14 4.28 1.02
CA PRO A 46 -15.10 3.96 0.03
C PRO A 46 -13.66 4.24 0.50
N ALA A 47 -13.42 5.32 1.23
CA ALA A 47 -12.09 5.66 1.72
C ALA A 47 -11.60 4.67 2.79
N VAL A 48 -12.51 4.14 3.60
CA VAL A 48 -12.21 3.12 4.61
C VAL A 48 -11.91 1.78 3.95
N PHE A 49 -12.62 1.41 2.89
CA PHE A 49 -12.27 0.24 2.09
C PHE A 49 -10.85 0.32 1.54
N ILE A 50 -10.50 1.48 0.94
CA ILE A 50 -9.18 1.74 0.38
C ILE A 50 -8.09 1.69 1.46
N TYR A 51 -8.32 2.33 2.61
CA TYR A 51 -7.41 2.28 3.76
C TYR A 51 -7.13 0.85 4.22
N ASN A 52 -8.18 0.03 4.34
CA ASN A 52 -8.05 -1.36 4.76
C ASN A 52 -7.27 -2.23 3.76
N GLU A 53 -7.40 -1.99 2.45
CA GLU A 53 -6.56 -2.66 1.46
C GLU A 53 -5.08 -2.27 1.59
N GLY A 54 -4.79 -0.98 1.85
CA GLY A 54 -3.43 -0.52 2.14
C GLY A 54 -2.84 -1.18 3.40
N LYS A 55 -3.64 -1.27 4.47
CA LYS A 55 -3.26 -1.96 5.71
C LYS A 55 -2.93 -3.44 5.48
N LYS A 56 -3.74 -4.16 4.70
CA LYS A 56 -3.45 -5.57 4.33
C LYS A 56 -2.11 -5.71 3.61
N ILE A 57 -1.76 -4.77 2.72
CA ILE A 57 -0.46 -4.78 2.03
C ILE A 57 0.67 -4.54 3.03
N LYS A 58 0.52 -3.54 3.91
CA LYS A 58 1.49 -3.25 4.98
C LYS A 58 1.76 -4.49 5.83
N ASP A 59 0.71 -5.13 6.33
CA ASP A 59 0.84 -6.29 7.22
C ASP A 59 1.57 -7.45 6.51
N ARG A 60 1.25 -7.68 5.22
CA ARG A 60 1.90 -8.70 4.36
C ARG A 60 3.35 -8.40 3.98
N LEU A 61 3.79 -7.14 4.11
CA LEU A 61 5.19 -6.76 3.93
C LEU A 61 6.01 -7.02 5.19
N TYR A 62 5.41 -6.81 6.37
CA TYR A 62 6.06 -7.05 7.66
C TYR A 62 6.21 -8.54 8.00
N ASP A 63 5.17 -9.34 7.74
CA ASP A 63 5.21 -10.79 7.96
C ASP A 63 6.03 -11.56 6.89
N LYS A 64 6.58 -10.84 5.90
CA LYS A 64 7.34 -11.37 4.76
C LYS A 64 6.54 -12.36 3.90
N SER A 65 5.21 -12.26 3.87
CA SER A 65 4.32 -13.07 3.03
C SER A 65 4.56 -12.83 1.53
N TYR A 66 5.00 -11.64 1.13
CA TYR A 66 5.42 -11.38 -0.24
C TYR A 66 6.82 -11.94 -0.52
N LYS A 67 6.87 -13.14 -1.10
CA LYS A 67 8.11 -13.91 -1.32
C LYS A 67 8.79 -13.63 -2.66
N THR A 68 8.04 -13.23 -3.69
CA THR A 68 8.59 -13.04 -5.04
C THR A 68 8.56 -11.58 -5.48
N VAL A 69 9.46 -11.22 -6.40
CA VAL A 69 9.45 -9.91 -7.07
C VAL A 69 8.08 -9.63 -7.71
N ARG A 70 7.45 -10.64 -8.31
CA ARG A 70 6.13 -10.51 -8.95
C ARG A 70 5.05 -10.11 -7.95
N ASP A 71 5.06 -10.69 -6.76
CA ASP A 71 4.05 -10.35 -5.74
C ASP A 71 4.28 -8.95 -5.16
N LEU A 72 5.55 -8.56 -4.99
CA LEU A 72 5.94 -7.20 -4.61
C LEU A 72 5.49 -6.18 -5.66
N THR A 73 5.72 -6.43 -6.95
CA THR A 73 5.26 -5.55 -8.05
C THR A 73 3.73 -5.42 -8.10
N LYS A 74 2.99 -6.50 -7.80
CA LYS A 74 1.52 -6.43 -7.72
C LYS A 74 1.06 -5.57 -6.54
N ALA A 75 1.73 -5.67 -5.40
CA ALA A 75 1.44 -4.87 -4.22
C ALA A 75 1.76 -3.39 -4.46
N GLU A 76 2.88 -3.09 -5.11
CA GLU A 76 3.25 -1.75 -5.58
C GLU A 76 2.16 -1.13 -6.46
N GLY A 77 1.72 -1.85 -7.51
CA GLY A 77 0.66 -1.35 -8.38
C GLY A 77 -0.66 -1.07 -7.65
N LYS A 78 -0.97 -1.84 -6.60
CA LYS A 78 -2.14 -1.58 -5.75
C LYS A 78 -1.96 -0.32 -4.90
N LEU A 79 -0.78 -0.09 -4.32
CA LEU A 79 -0.51 1.12 -3.54
C LEU A 79 -0.55 2.38 -4.40
N GLU A 80 -0.03 2.33 -5.62
CA GLU A 80 -0.13 3.42 -6.60
C GLU A 80 -1.60 3.76 -6.92
N LEU A 81 -2.44 2.74 -7.10
CA LEU A 81 -3.88 2.95 -7.28
C LEU A 81 -4.54 3.57 -6.05
N ILE A 82 -4.24 3.07 -4.85
CA ILE A 82 -4.73 3.62 -3.58
C ILE A 82 -4.38 5.10 -3.48
N LYS A 83 -3.11 5.46 -3.70
CA LYS A 83 -2.62 6.84 -3.70
C LYS A 83 -3.42 7.72 -4.65
N LYS A 84 -3.61 7.25 -5.88
CA LYS A 84 -4.37 7.98 -6.91
C LYS A 84 -5.85 8.14 -6.55
N TYR A 85 -6.49 7.14 -5.95
CA TYR A 85 -7.88 7.25 -5.52
C TYR A 85 -8.05 8.29 -4.40
N ILE A 86 -7.16 8.27 -3.40
CA ILE A 86 -7.19 9.28 -2.33
C ILE A 86 -6.97 10.69 -2.91
N GLU A 87 -6.07 10.87 -3.88
CA GLU A 87 -5.91 12.15 -4.58
C GLU A 87 -7.16 12.60 -5.31
N VAL A 88 -7.87 11.68 -5.96
CA VAL A 88 -9.10 11.99 -6.69
C VAL A 88 -10.23 12.32 -5.72
N MET A 89 -10.36 11.60 -4.61
CA MET A 89 -11.36 11.88 -3.57
C MET A 89 -11.13 13.26 -2.94
N ASP A 90 -9.87 13.55 -2.55
CA ASP A 90 -9.47 14.83 -1.95
C ASP A 90 -9.72 16.02 -2.89
N LYS A 91 -9.41 15.86 -4.18
CA LYS A 91 -9.71 16.90 -5.20
C LYS A 91 -11.20 17.11 -5.46
N LYS A 92 -12.03 16.11 -5.19
CA LYS A 92 -13.48 16.18 -5.38
C LYS A 92 -14.22 16.59 -4.11
N GLU A 93 -13.52 16.78 -3.00
CA GLU A 93 -14.08 17.08 -1.68
C GLU A 93 -15.16 16.07 -1.25
N ILE A 94 -14.94 14.80 -1.58
CA ILE A 94 -15.77 13.66 -1.18
C ILE A 94 -15.25 13.12 0.15
#